data_AF-A0A316IH56-F1
#
_entry.id   AF-A0A316IH56-F1
#
_cell.length_a   1.000
_cell.length_b   1.000
_cell.length_c   1.000
_cell.angle_alpha   90.00
_cell.angle_beta   90.00
_cell.angle_gamma   90.00
#
_symmetry.space_group_name_H-M   'P 1'
#
loop_
_entity.id
_entity.type
_entity.pdbx_description
1 polymer ?
#
loop_
_entity_poly.entity_id
_entity_poly.type
_entity_poly.pdbx_seq_one_letter_code
_entity_poly.pdbx_strand_id
1 'polypeptide(L)'
;MSAYTRSEHLRALWPWLPLWSAAALLAIFSHGPMPLFSTRTLAVAWEMWSQHHWLVPYINGEPYSEKVPLLFWMIHAGWFAFGVNDVWPRVLEVAFGAIQLVLAATLARRLFPDRPWIAKATPWLLMALSYAFLFGLQIMYEVLLAAWVLGALLCLTPSPRRAEPRWLLFGLLLGAGLLTKGPVMLLHVAFPWLLGPLWSEWAREHRARWYGRGLLAVLLGLAILLAWALPAGFSGGEAYRHRLFFTQTAGRVVDGVAPPDTLQNHAQPFWWYLLCLPVLMFPLSAWPRATAALAMLRRPLEPGLRFLLCWLLPNFVAFSLVSGKQAYYPLPEFGGGVMLIAAAVALLRERHPRLGANGWLGTWPLGVGGLLLAALLFALPDLVASGRLHGEWLDAASLYSRSFSVVFLLLGLLLLLRGRGEMRRLAFAGLAGTLAMNTLFTLTLWPNYDLRPATDLLRAADGSGRAIGIVGGYDGQFHFAGRLTRPLARLQYDASLQAFAQAHPDGLVVTHLNHPGADAMRYALLVQPFRSSWLVVWPAATLASLQAGHAPPEPAQPPRFYPRAGGLRASP
;
A
#
# COMPACT_ATOMS: atom_id res chain seq x y z
N MET A 1 33.93 -16.50 -2.18
CA MET A 1 33.68 -15.49 -1.12
C MET A 1 34.13 -16.13 0.18
N SER A 2 35.11 -15.55 0.86
CA SER A 2 35.60 -16.05 2.16
C SER A 2 34.46 -16.04 3.19
N ALA A 3 34.50 -16.95 4.16
CA ALA A 3 33.57 -16.98 5.29
C ALA A 3 33.54 -15.62 6.04
N TYR A 4 34.68 -14.93 6.08
CA TYR A 4 34.82 -13.59 6.62
C TYR A 4 33.92 -12.57 5.91
N THR A 5 33.91 -12.54 4.58
CA THR A 5 33.08 -11.63 3.78
C THR A 5 31.58 -11.89 3.98
N ARG A 6 31.16 -13.16 4.10
CA ARG A 6 29.75 -13.50 4.39
C ARG A 6 29.33 -13.00 5.77
N SER A 7 30.20 -13.12 6.77
CA SER A 7 29.93 -12.64 8.13
C SER A 7 29.78 -11.11 8.19
N GLU A 8 30.55 -10.35 7.40
CA GLU A 8 30.43 -8.89 7.33
C GLU A 8 29.14 -8.45 6.62
N HIS A 9 28.72 -9.18 5.58
CA HIS A 9 27.45 -8.93 4.92
C HIS A 9 26.27 -9.10 5.87
N LEU A 10 26.23 -10.20 6.64
CA LEU A 10 25.17 -10.44 7.63
C LEU A 10 25.20 -9.40 8.75
N ARG A 11 26.40 -9.05 9.26
CA ARG A 11 26.57 -7.98 10.26
C ARG A 11 26.08 -6.62 9.76
N ALA A 12 26.16 -6.35 8.46
CA ALA A 12 25.65 -5.11 7.88
C ALA A 12 24.12 -5.04 7.80
N LEU A 13 23.41 -6.18 7.85
CA LEU A 13 21.93 -6.24 7.87
C LEU A 13 21.37 -6.12 9.29
N TRP A 14 22.13 -6.61 10.28
CA TRP A 14 21.72 -6.73 11.69
C TRP A 14 21.09 -5.48 12.34
N PRO A 15 21.55 -4.23 12.11
CA PRO A 15 21.05 -3.11 12.90
C PRO A 15 19.71 -2.54 12.43
N TRP A 16 19.28 -2.79 11.18
CA TRP A 16 18.06 -2.20 10.62
C TRP A 16 17.01 -3.25 10.22
N LEU A 17 17.42 -4.44 9.78
CA LEU A 17 16.48 -5.45 9.30
C LEU A 17 15.58 -6.00 10.42
N PRO A 18 16.12 -6.48 11.56
CA PRO A 18 15.29 -6.91 12.69
C PRO A 18 14.45 -5.77 13.27
N LEU A 19 14.99 -4.55 13.33
CA LEU A 19 14.27 -3.37 13.83
C LEU A 19 13.04 -3.07 12.97
N TRP A 20 13.24 -3.00 11.64
CA TRP A 20 12.13 -2.75 10.72
C TRP A 20 11.13 -3.91 10.72
N SER A 21 11.59 -5.16 10.67
CA SER A 21 10.72 -6.33 10.67
C SER A 21 9.88 -6.42 11.95
N ALA A 22 10.48 -6.15 13.12
CA ALA A 22 9.73 -6.11 14.38
C ALA A 22 8.67 -5.00 14.37
N ALA A 23 9.02 -3.79 13.94
CA ALA A 23 8.06 -2.68 13.84
C ALA A 23 6.93 -2.99 12.84
N ALA A 24 7.25 -3.57 11.68
CA ALA A 24 6.29 -3.95 10.65
C ALA A 24 5.34 -5.05 11.12
N LEU A 25 5.85 -6.09 11.80
CA LEU A 25 5.05 -7.16 12.40
C LEU A 25 4.14 -6.61 13.51
N LEU A 26 4.66 -5.77 14.41
CA LEU A 26 3.84 -5.15 15.44
C LEU A 26 2.71 -4.31 14.84
N ALA A 27 3.01 -3.49 13.82
CA ALA A 27 2.02 -2.64 13.17
C ALA A 27 0.93 -3.44 12.43
N ILE A 28 1.32 -4.38 11.56
CA ILE A 28 0.37 -5.12 10.71
C ILE A 28 -0.51 -6.11 11.50
N PHE A 29 -0.07 -6.54 12.67
CA PHE A 29 -0.85 -7.39 13.58
C PHE A 29 -1.55 -6.60 14.70
N SER A 30 -1.34 -5.29 14.81
CA SER A 30 -2.05 -4.45 15.79
C SER A 30 -3.56 -4.39 15.50
N HIS A 31 -3.94 -4.54 14.23
CA HIS A 31 -5.33 -4.59 13.78
C HIS A 31 -5.51 -5.61 12.64
N GLY A 32 -6.76 -5.81 12.21
CA GLY A 32 -7.08 -6.69 11.09
C GLY A 32 -6.68 -6.10 9.72
N PRO A 33 -6.91 -6.84 8.63
CA PRO A 33 -6.71 -6.35 7.27
C PRO A 33 -7.54 -5.10 6.98
N MET A 34 -6.92 -4.04 6.47
CA MET A 34 -7.61 -2.78 6.18
C MET A 34 -8.70 -2.96 5.11
N PRO A 35 -9.94 -2.46 5.35
CA PRO A 35 -11.00 -2.48 4.34
C PRO A 35 -10.61 -1.79 3.03
N LEU A 36 -11.18 -2.26 1.91
CA LEU A 36 -10.99 -1.77 0.52
C LEU A 36 -9.61 -2.01 -0.09
N PHE A 37 -8.58 -2.13 0.74
CA PHE A 37 -7.23 -2.50 0.31
C PHE A 37 -7.03 -3.99 0.55
N SER A 38 -6.55 -4.35 1.74
CA SER A 38 -6.20 -5.71 2.11
C SER A 38 -7.38 -6.68 2.01
N THR A 39 -8.58 -6.26 2.43
CA THR A 39 -9.79 -7.12 2.35
C THR A 39 -10.13 -7.50 0.92
N ARG A 40 -9.96 -6.57 -0.04
CA ARG A 40 -10.26 -6.82 -1.46
C ARG A 40 -9.32 -7.86 -2.05
N THR A 41 -8.01 -7.71 -1.82
CA THR A 41 -7.01 -8.70 -2.27
C THR A 41 -7.28 -10.07 -1.66
N LEU A 42 -7.59 -10.10 -0.36
CA LEU A 42 -7.90 -11.34 0.35
C LEU A 42 -9.22 -11.98 -0.11
N ALA A 43 -10.23 -11.19 -0.46
CA ALA A 43 -11.48 -11.68 -1.02
C ALA A 43 -11.27 -12.38 -2.36
N VAL A 44 -10.46 -11.79 -3.25
CA VAL A 44 -10.11 -12.44 -4.52
C VAL A 44 -9.36 -13.75 -4.28
N ALA A 45 -8.34 -13.72 -3.41
CA ALA A 45 -7.62 -14.94 -3.05
C ALA A 45 -8.55 -16.00 -2.43
N TRP A 46 -9.49 -15.60 -1.58
CA TRP A 46 -10.47 -16.48 -0.96
C TRP A 46 -11.38 -17.14 -1.98
N GLU A 47 -12.02 -16.35 -2.86
CA GLU A 47 -12.95 -16.90 -3.85
C GLU A 47 -12.24 -17.85 -4.81
N MET A 48 -11.04 -17.49 -5.27
CA MET A 48 -10.19 -18.39 -6.06
C MET A 48 -9.91 -19.71 -5.32
N TRP A 49 -9.62 -19.64 -4.03
CA TRP A 49 -9.33 -20.82 -3.21
C TRP A 49 -10.56 -21.69 -2.96
N SER A 50 -11.67 -21.08 -2.53
CA SER A 50 -12.90 -21.79 -2.16
C SER A 50 -13.63 -22.39 -3.35
N GLN A 51 -13.49 -21.79 -4.54
CA GLN A 51 -14.12 -22.26 -5.78
C GLN A 51 -13.15 -23.03 -6.70
N HIS A 52 -11.91 -23.28 -6.23
CA HIS A 52 -10.86 -23.97 -7.00
C HIS A 52 -10.53 -23.31 -8.36
N HIS A 53 -10.66 -21.97 -8.44
CA HIS A 53 -10.30 -21.18 -9.61
C HIS A 53 -8.85 -20.69 -9.52
N TRP A 54 -7.91 -21.47 -10.05
CA TRP A 54 -6.47 -21.16 -9.96
C TRP A 54 -5.94 -20.24 -11.06
N LEU A 55 -6.61 -20.19 -12.21
CA LEU A 55 -6.18 -19.41 -13.37
C LEU A 55 -6.82 -18.02 -13.42
N VAL A 56 -8.13 -17.95 -13.20
CA VAL A 56 -8.93 -16.72 -13.35
C VAL A 56 -9.21 -16.16 -11.97
N PRO A 57 -8.80 -14.92 -11.65
CA PRO A 57 -9.21 -14.27 -10.41
C PRO A 57 -10.72 -14.03 -10.40
N TYR A 58 -11.36 -14.14 -9.24
CA TYR A 58 -12.80 -13.90 -9.06
C TYR A 58 -13.05 -12.91 -7.93
N ILE A 59 -14.09 -12.08 -8.07
CA ILE A 59 -14.60 -11.26 -6.98
C ILE A 59 -16.12 -11.15 -7.07
N ASN A 60 -16.79 -11.48 -5.97
CA ASN A 60 -18.24 -11.54 -5.88
C ASN A 60 -18.89 -12.41 -6.97
N GLY A 61 -18.32 -13.60 -7.21
CA GLY A 61 -18.81 -14.56 -8.19
C GLY A 61 -18.51 -14.22 -9.66
N GLU A 62 -17.83 -13.10 -9.92
CA GLU A 62 -17.53 -12.63 -11.28
C GLU A 62 -16.03 -12.68 -11.61
N PRO A 63 -15.65 -13.05 -12.85
CA PRO A 63 -14.27 -13.00 -13.31
C PRO A 63 -13.65 -11.61 -13.19
N TYR A 64 -12.57 -11.51 -12.40
CA TYR A 64 -11.88 -10.27 -12.07
C TYR A 64 -10.63 -10.06 -12.94
N SER A 65 -10.84 -9.61 -14.18
CA SER A 65 -9.76 -9.43 -15.16
C SER A 65 -8.71 -8.38 -14.76
N GLU A 66 -9.05 -7.39 -13.94
CA GLU A 66 -8.21 -6.21 -13.66
C GLU A 66 -6.87 -6.49 -12.96
N LYS A 67 -6.69 -7.70 -12.45
CA LYS A 67 -5.51 -8.11 -11.69
C LYS A 67 -4.93 -9.40 -12.24
N VAL A 68 -3.62 -9.51 -12.07
CA VAL A 68 -2.78 -10.66 -12.45
C VAL A 68 -2.53 -11.52 -11.20
N PRO A 69 -2.16 -12.81 -11.36
CA PRO A 69 -2.44 -13.80 -10.33
C PRO A 69 -1.33 -14.01 -9.30
N LEU A 70 -0.12 -13.46 -9.52
CA LEU A 70 1.06 -13.92 -8.78
C LEU A 70 0.93 -13.73 -7.26
N LEU A 71 0.38 -12.60 -6.82
CA LEU A 71 0.18 -12.37 -5.38
C LEU A 71 -0.80 -13.39 -4.78
N PHE A 72 -1.87 -13.74 -5.50
CA PHE A 72 -2.84 -14.74 -5.05
C PHE A 72 -2.21 -16.13 -4.97
N TRP A 73 -1.41 -16.52 -5.96
CA TRP A 73 -0.69 -17.78 -5.93
C TRP A 73 0.28 -17.87 -4.74
N MET A 74 0.94 -16.77 -4.39
CA MET A 74 1.83 -16.74 -3.21
C MET A 74 1.03 -16.81 -1.89
N ILE A 75 -0.16 -16.22 -1.84
CA ILE A 75 -1.09 -16.40 -0.71
C ILE A 75 -1.54 -17.86 -0.60
N HIS A 76 -1.98 -18.46 -1.71
CA HIS A 76 -2.42 -19.84 -1.79
C HIS A 76 -1.33 -20.84 -1.43
N ALA A 77 -0.08 -20.60 -1.82
CA ALA A 77 1.05 -21.45 -1.45
C ALA A 77 1.19 -21.57 0.08
N GLY A 78 0.99 -20.47 0.82
CA GLY A 78 0.98 -20.53 2.28
C GLY A 78 -0.31 -21.11 2.86
N TRP A 79 -1.47 -20.90 2.23
CA TRP A 79 -2.70 -21.57 2.65
C TRP A 79 -2.66 -23.08 2.44
N PHE A 80 -1.95 -23.55 1.43
CA PHE A 80 -1.69 -24.97 1.23
C PHE A 80 -0.84 -25.55 2.37
N ALA A 81 0.16 -24.81 2.86
CA ALA A 81 1.05 -25.26 3.92
C ALA A 81 0.48 -25.09 5.35
N PHE A 82 -0.28 -24.01 5.59
CA PHE A 82 -0.67 -23.57 6.94
C PHE A 82 -2.19 -23.45 7.14
N GLY A 83 -2.99 -23.88 6.16
CA GLY A 83 -4.44 -23.66 6.14
C GLY A 83 -4.81 -22.21 5.83
N VAL A 84 -6.09 -21.97 5.54
CA VAL A 84 -6.59 -20.63 5.22
C VAL A 84 -6.60 -19.75 6.47
N ASN A 85 -5.81 -18.67 6.44
CA ASN A 85 -5.71 -17.71 7.52
C ASN A 85 -5.30 -16.32 6.98
N ASP A 86 -5.35 -15.30 7.83
CA ASP A 86 -4.92 -13.94 7.49
C ASP A 86 -3.49 -13.63 7.99
N VAL A 87 -2.85 -14.54 8.72
CA VAL A 87 -1.47 -14.41 9.24
C VAL A 87 -0.46 -14.52 8.10
N TRP A 88 -0.54 -15.56 7.27
CA TRP A 88 0.40 -15.79 6.17
C TRP A 88 0.48 -14.61 5.19
N PRO A 89 -0.64 -14.08 4.65
CA PRO A 89 -0.59 -12.91 3.77
C PRO A 89 0.08 -11.68 4.40
N ARG A 90 -0.11 -11.45 5.71
CA ARG A 90 0.52 -10.34 6.44
C ARG A 90 2.02 -10.55 6.62
N VAL A 91 2.44 -11.77 7.00
CA VAL A 91 3.87 -12.13 7.08
C VAL A 91 4.55 -12.02 5.72
N LEU A 92 3.86 -12.43 4.66
CA LEU A 92 4.33 -12.34 3.29
C LEU A 92 4.58 -10.87 2.88
N GLU A 93 3.66 -9.97 3.23
CA GLU A 93 3.79 -8.53 2.98
C GLU A 93 5.02 -7.93 3.68
N VAL A 94 5.22 -8.28 4.96
CA VAL A 94 6.42 -7.88 5.72
C VAL A 94 7.69 -8.45 5.08
N ALA A 95 7.67 -9.69 4.60
CA ALA A 95 8.80 -10.29 3.91
C ALA A 95 9.16 -9.52 2.63
N PHE A 96 8.17 -9.06 1.86
CA PHE A 96 8.42 -8.24 0.67
C PHE A 96 9.09 -6.91 0.99
N GLY A 97 8.63 -6.20 2.03
CA GLY A 97 9.30 -4.96 2.46
C GLY A 97 10.74 -5.20 2.95
N ALA A 98 10.99 -6.30 3.67
CA ALA A 98 12.34 -6.69 4.08
C ALA A 98 13.25 -6.97 2.87
N ILE A 99 12.74 -7.69 1.88
CA ILE A 99 13.44 -7.95 0.62
C ILE A 99 13.76 -6.64 -0.10
N GLN A 100 12.82 -5.68 -0.15
CA GLN A 100 13.07 -4.38 -0.76
C GLN A 100 14.22 -3.63 -0.07
N LEU A 101 14.28 -3.60 1.26
CA LEU A 101 15.38 -2.96 1.98
C LEU A 101 16.74 -3.56 1.61
N VAL A 102 16.82 -4.90 1.52
CA VAL A 102 18.03 -5.63 1.12
C VAL A 102 18.40 -5.34 -0.34
N LEU A 103 17.42 -5.39 -1.25
CA LEU A 103 17.64 -5.12 -2.66
C LEU A 103 18.07 -3.67 -2.90
N ALA A 104 17.44 -2.70 -2.22
CA ALA A 104 17.79 -1.29 -2.29
C ALA A 104 19.21 -1.04 -1.78
N ALA A 105 19.59 -1.60 -0.63
CA ALA A 105 20.96 -1.51 -0.11
C ALA A 105 21.98 -2.16 -1.06
N THR A 106 21.62 -3.27 -1.70
CA THR A 106 22.48 -3.97 -2.66
C THR A 106 22.65 -3.19 -3.95
N LEU A 107 21.56 -2.60 -4.46
CA LEU A 107 21.58 -1.75 -5.65
C LEU A 107 22.41 -0.49 -5.40
N ALA A 108 22.21 0.19 -4.27
CA ALA A 108 23.01 1.33 -3.85
C ALA A 108 24.51 1.00 -3.79
N ARG A 109 24.87 -0.19 -3.30
CA ARG A 109 26.27 -0.64 -3.25
C ARG A 109 26.89 -0.83 -4.64
N ARG A 110 26.11 -1.28 -5.62
CA ARG A 110 26.59 -1.44 -7.01
C ARG A 110 26.68 -0.11 -7.75
N LEU A 111 25.76 0.81 -7.47
CA LEU A 111 25.75 2.14 -8.08
C LEU A 111 26.85 3.05 -7.53
N PHE A 112 27.23 2.86 -6.26
CA PHE A 112 28.18 3.72 -5.56
C PHE A 112 29.27 2.90 -4.85
N PRO A 113 30.13 2.17 -5.59
CA PRO A 113 31.15 1.29 -5.01
C PRO A 113 32.16 2.04 -4.13
N ASP A 114 32.53 3.26 -4.52
CA ASP A 114 33.50 4.09 -3.79
C ASP A 114 32.92 4.81 -2.58
N ARG A 115 31.58 4.76 -2.42
CA ARG A 115 30.84 5.42 -1.33
C ARG A 115 29.97 4.41 -0.59
N PRO A 116 30.57 3.45 0.15
CA PRO A 116 29.83 2.40 0.86
C PRO A 116 28.85 2.95 1.91
N TRP A 117 29.04 4.21 2.35
CA TRP A 117 28.09 4.91 3.20
C TRP A 117 26.70 5.02 2.57
N ILE A 118 26.58 5.26 1.25
CA ILE A 118 25.29 5.39 0.56
C ILE A 118 24.49 4.10 0.74
N ALA A 119 25.11 2.95 0.44
CA ALA A 119 24.49 1.63 0.65
C ALA A 119 24.10 1.35 2.10
N LYS A 120 24.90 1.83 3.08
CA LYS A 120 24.58 1.71 4.50
C LYS A 120 23.43 2.64 4.94
N ALA A 121 23.26 3.79 4.28
CA ALA A 121 22.24 4.78 4.60
C ALA A 121 20.88 4.46 3.96
N THR A 122 20.88 3.91 2.74
CA THR A 122 19.67 3.57 1.98
C THR A 122 18.57 2.85 2.78
N PRO A 123 18.83 1.72 3.47
CA PRO A 123 17.77 1.01 4.19
C PRO A 123 17.23 1.82 5.37
N TRP A 124 18.08 2.59 6.07
CA TRP A 124 17.65 3.48 7.15
C TRP A 124 16.76 4.60 6.65
N LEU A 125 17.09 5.21 5.52
CA LEU A 125 16.26 6.26 4.93
C LEU A 125 14.94 5.70 4.38
N LEU A 126 14.95 4.49 3.80
CA LEU A 126 13.75 3.85 3.27
C LEU A 126 12.76 3.49 4.39
N MET A 127 13.24 2.88 5.48
CA MET A 127 12.40 2.56 6.64
C MET A 127 11.86 3.79 7.38
N ALA A 128 12.44 4.97 7.15
CA ALA A 128 11.99 6.22 7.76
C ALA A 128 10.70 6.75 7.14
N LEU A 129 10.41 6.40 5.87
CA LEU A 129 9.32 6.98 5.10
C LEU A 129 7.96 6.53 5.64
N SER A 130 7.21 7.45 6.25
CA SER A 130 5.94 7.12 6.93
C SER A 130 4.90 6.57 5.97
N TYR A 131 4.73 7.20 4.80
CA TYR A 131 3.78 6.74 3.79
C TYR A 131 4.15 5.36 3.25
N ALA A 132 5.43 5.17 2.89
CA ALA A 132 5.93 3.88 2.41
C ALA A 132 5.74 2.77 3.44
N PHE A 133 5.99 3.06 4.72
CA PHE A 133 5.79 2.12 5.81
C PHE A 133 4.31 1.74 5.95
N LEU A 134 3.41 2.70 6.16
CA LEU A 134 1.98 2.41 6.41
C LEU A 134 1.30 1.75 5.20
N PHE A 135 1.59 2.25 4.00
CA PHE A 135 1.04 1.65 2.78
C PHE A 135 1.68 0.29 2.49
N GLY A 136 2.96 0.12 2.80
CA GLY A 136 3.69 -1.13 2.65
C GLY A 136 3.23 -2.27 3.58
N LEU A 137 2.28 -2.00 4.48
CA LEU A 137 1.63 -3.01 5.32
C LEU A 137 0.24 -3.41 4.81
N GLN A 138 -0.22 -2.82 3.70
CA GLN A 138 -1.45 -3.24 3.04
C GLN A 138 -1.16 -4.43 2.13
N ILE A 139 -1.98 -5.49 2.21
CA ILE A 139 -1.81 -6.68 1.37
C ILE A 139 -2.21 -6.33 -0.07
N MET A 140 -1.23 -5.82 -0.83
CA MET A 140 -1.42 -5.26 -2.15
C MET A 140 -0.22 -5.54 -3.05
N TYR A 141 -0.39 -5.31 -4.35
CA TYR A 141 0.53 -5.72 -5.40
C TYR A 141 1.79 -4.85 -5.46
N GLU A 142 1.72 -3.62 -4.95
CA GLU A 142 2.74 -2.58 -5.09
C GLU A 142 4.05 -2.95 -4.40
N VAL A 143 3.98 -3.56 -3.22
CA VAL A 143 5.15 -3.92 -2.41
C VAL A 143 5.89 -5.09 -3.06
N LEU A 144 5.15 -6.09 -3.54
CA LEU A 144 5.73 -7.18 -4.33
C LEU A 144 6.34 -6.65 -5.64
N LEU A 145 5.64 -5.77 -6.34
CA LEU A 145 6.14 -5.13 -7.56
C LEU A 145 7.45 -4.37 -7.32
N ALA A 146 7.54 -3.60 -6.23
CA ALA A 146 8.74 -2.86 -5.87
C ALA A 146 9.95 -3.79 -5.68
N ALA A 147 9.76 -4.98 -5.10
CA ALA A 147 10.81 -5.99 -5.00
C ALA A 147 11.28 -6.47 -6.39
N TRP A 148 10.34 -6.73 -7.31
CA TRP A 148 10.67 -7.12 -8.69
C TRP A 148 11.39 -6.01 -9.45
N VAL A 149 10.95 -4.76 -9.31
CA VAL A 149 11.61 -3.58 -9.92
C VAL A 149 13.04 -3.46 -9.42
N LEU A 150 13.28 -3.45 -8.11
CA LEU A 150 14.62 -3.34 -7.55
C LEU A 150 15.52 -4.51 -7.98
N GLY A 151 14.98 -5.74 -8.00
CA GLY A 151 15.69 -6.92 -8.48
C GLY A 151 16.06 -6.84 -9.97
N ALA A 152 15.13 -6.38 -10.80
CA ALA A 152 15.34 -6.21 -12.24
C ALA A 152 16.39 -5.12 -12.51
N LEU A 153 16.29 -3.97 -11.85
CA LEU A 153 17.28 -2.89 -11.93
C LEU A 153 18.67 -3.36 -11.47
N LEU A 154 18.74 -4.17 -10.42
CA LEU A 154 19.98 -4.78 -9.96
C LEU A 154 20.62 -5.68 -11.03
N CYS A 155 19.84 -6.31 -11.90
CA CYS A 155 20.36 -7.12 -13.02
C CYS A 155 21.00 -6.28 -14.12
N LEU A 156 20.59 -5.01 -14.28
CA LEU A 156 21.19 -4.06 -15.23
C LEU A 156 22.50 -3.47 -14.72
N THR A 157 22.69 -3.38 -13.41
CA THR A 157 23.90 -2.80 -12.82
C THR A 157 25.10 -3.76 -12.81
N PRO A 158 26.32 -3.24 -13.11
CA PRO A 158 27.53 -4.05 -13.08
C PRO A 158 27.84 -4.54 -11.67
N SER A 159 28.57 -5.65 -11.58
CA SER A 159 29.09 -6.20 -10.32
C SER A 159 30.61 -6.34 -10.40
N PRO A 160 31.33 -6.45 -9.26
CA PRO A 160 32.79 -6.53 -9.27
C PRO A 160 33.38 -7.67 -10.11
N ARG A 161 32.58 -8.72 -10.38
CA ARG A 161 33.00 -9.90 -11.14
C ARG A 161 32.42 -9.97 -12.55
N ARG A 162 31.54 -9.03 -12.91
CA ARG A 162 30.78 -9.08 -14.16
C ARG A 162 30.27 -7.68 -14.51
N ALA A 163 30.82 -7.10 -15.57
CA ALA A 163 30.37 -5.83 -16.14
C ALA A 163 29.07 -6.00 -16.95
N GLU A 164 28.90 -7.13 -17.62
CA GLU A 164 27.72 -7.41 -18.44
C GLU A 164 26.44 -7.61 -17.58
N PRO A 165 25.29 -7.02 -17.95
CA PRO A 165 24.01 -7.28 -17.29
C PRO A 165 23.59 -8.76 -17.25
N ARG A 166 22.74 -9.10 -16.29
CA ARG A 166 22.17 -10.45 -16.12
C ARG A 166 20.84 -10.57 -16.88
N TRP A 167 20.89 -10.57 -18.20
CA TRP A 167 19.70 -10.49 -19.06
C TRP A 167 18.64 -11.57 -18.82
N LEU A 168 19.05 -12.84 -18.63
CA LEU A 168 18.09 -13.92 -18.35
C LEU A 168 17.32 -13.65 -17.04
N LEU A 169 18.03 -13.35 -15.96
CA LEU A 169 17.42 -13.03 -14.67
C LEU A 169 16.59 -11.73 -14.74
N PHE A 170 17.05 -10.73 -15.51
CA PHE A 170 16.27 -9.53 -15.79
C PHE A 170 14.92 -9.87 -16.44
N GLY A 171 14.90 -10.74 -17.45
CA GLY A 171 13.65 -11.18 -18.10
C GLY A 171 12.73 -12.00 -17.19
N LEU A 172 13.29 -12.86 -16.33
CA LEU A 172 12.51 -13.62 -15.34
C LEU A 172 11.84 -12.69 -14.30
N LEU A 173 12.59 -11.72 -13.77
CA LEU A 173 12.06 -10.74 -12.80
C LEU A 173 11.07 -9.77 -13.47
N LEU A 174 11.29 -9.44 -14.74
CA LEU A 174 10.33 -8.69 -15.55
C LEU A 174 9.02 -9.46 -15.70
N GLY A 175 9.08 -10.76 -16.03
CA GLY A 175 7.90 -11.63 -16.10
C GLY A 175 7.16 -11.75 -14.76
N ALA A 176 7.88 -11.90 -13.66
CA ALA A 176 7.28 -11.91 -12.32
C ALA A 176 6.60 -10.57 -11.97
N GLY A 177 7.21 -9.44 -12.31
CA GLY A 177 6.60 -8.11 -12.13
C GLY A 177 5.37 -7.91 -13.02
N LEU A 178 5.41 -8.37 -14.27
CA LEU A 178 4.25 -8.38 -15.18
C LEU A 178 3.11 -9.25 -14.63
N LEU A 179 3.40 -10.41 -14.04
CA LEU A 179 2.41 -11.25 -13.35
C LEU A 179 1.97 -10.72 -11.97
N THR A 180 2.58 -9.64 -11.48
CA THR A 180 2.19 -8.96 -10.22
C THR A 180 1.26 -7.78 -10.45
N LYS A 181 1.55 -6.93 -11.44
CA LYS A 181 0.75 -5.71 -11.69
C LYS A 181 0.55 -5.38 -13.18
N GLY A 182 0.78 -6.34 -14.06
CA GLY A 182 0.61 -6.15 -15.51
C GLY A 182 1.67 -5.22 -16.12
N PRO A 183 1.35 -4.58 -17.26
CA PRO A 183 2.31 -3.82 -18.07
C PRO A 183 3.05 -2.68 -17.35
N VAL A 184 2.51 -2.17 -16.24
CA VAL A 184 3.15 -1.09 -15.46
C VAL A 184 4.56 -1.47 -14.98
N MET A 185 4.87 -2.76 -14.82
CA MET A 185 6.23 -3.22 -14.56
C MET A 185 7.25 -2.67 -15.58
N LEU A 186 6.88 -2.61 -16.86
CA LEU A 186 7.75 -2.08 -17.91
C LEU A 186 8.04 -0.60 -17.68
N LEU A 187 7.06 0.19 -17.27
CA LEU A 187 7.25 1.62 -17.00
C LEU A 187 8.36 1.85 -15.97
N HIS A 188 8.39 1.04 -14.91
CA HIS A 188 9.36 1.19 -13.83
C HIS A 188 10.81 0.91 -14.25
N VAL A 189 11.05 0.06 -15.26
CA VAL A 189 12.39 -0.41 -15.66
C VAL A 189 12.81 0.05 -17.06
N ALA A 190 11.88 0.55 -17.88
CA ALA A 190 12.12 0.92 -19.26
C ALA A 190 13.20 1.99 -19.38
N PHE A 191 13.10 3.09 -18.62
CA PHE A 191 14.04 4.20 -18.78
C PHE A 191 15.47 3.86 -18.34
N PRO A 192 15.72 3.19 -17.20
CA PRO A 192 17.06 2.69 -16.89
C PRO A 192 17.65 1.78 -17.97
N TRP A 193 16.83 0.95 -18.61
CA TRP A 193 17.27 0.11 -19.73
C TRP A 193 17.53 0.93 -21.00
N LEU A 194 16.56 1.70 -21.48
CA LEU A 194 16.64 2.45 -22.74
C LEU A 194 17.75 3.51 -22.71
N LEU A 195 17.90 4.19 -21.57
CA LEU A 195 18.92 5.21 -21.33
C LEU A 195 20.25 4.63 -20.83
N GLY A 196 20.43 3.30 -20.92
CA GLY A 196 21.64 2.56 -20.57
C GLY A 196 22.96 3.28 -20.91
N PRO A 197 23.17 3.72 -22.16
CA PRO A 197 24.40 4.40 -22.56
C PRO A 197 24.72 5.71 -21.82
N LEU A 198 23.73 6.34 -21.16
CA LEU A 198 23.97 7.58 -20.39
C LEU A 198 24.65 7.30 -19.04
N TRP A 199 24.53 6.09 -18.51
CA TRP A 199 24.98 5.74 -17.16
C TRP A 199 25.85 4.48 -17.06
N SER A 200 25.82 3.58 -18.05
CA SER A 200 26.57 2.32 -18.06
C SER A 200 27.63 2.33 -19.15
N GLU A 201 28.89 2.07 -18.77
CA GLU A 201 30.00 1.99 -19.73
C GLU A 201 29.84 0.80 -20.67
N TRP A 202 29.48 -0.36 -20.13
CA TRP A 202 29.22 -1.55 -20.93
C TRP A 202 28.12 -1.31 -21.97
N ALA A 203 27.06 -0.57 -21.60
CA ALA A 203 25.99 -0.20 -22.53
C ALA A 203 26.49 0.72 -23.66
N ARG A 204 27.42 1.64 -23.38
CA ARG A 204 28.02 2.50 -24.41
C ARG A 204 28.88 1.71 -25.39
N GLU A 205 29.68 0.77 -24.87
CA GLU A 205 30.63 -0.03 -25.66
C GLU A 205 29.94 -1.14 -26.45
N HIS A 206 28.88 -1.74 -25.90
CA HIS A 206 28.22 -2.92 -26.45
C HIS A 206 26.75 -2.66 -26.79
N ARG A 207 26.44 -1.52 -27.43
CA ARG A 207 25.06 -1.06 -27.71
C ARG A 207 24.17 -2.13 -28.36
N ALA A 208 24.66 -2.81 -29.40
CA ALA A 208 23.89 -3.85 -30.09
C ALA A 208 23.52 -5.00 -29.15
N ARG A 209 24.45 -5.45 -28.29
CA ARG A 209 24.19 -6.50 -27.30
C ARG A 209 23.28 -6.01 -26.17
N TRP A 210 23.41 -4.75 -25.74
CA TRP A 210 22.56 -4.15 -24.72
C TRP A 210 21.08 -4.11 -25.13
N TYR A 211 20.80 -3.57 -26.32
CA TYR A 211 19.43 -3.47 -26.81
C TYR A 211 18.90 -4.83 -27.30
N GLY A 212 19.73 -5.63 -27.98
CA GLY A 212 19.34 -6.96 -28.45
C GLY A 212 19.01 -7.92 -27.31
N ARG A 213 19.89 -8.07 -26.31
CA ARG A 213 19.63 -8.94 -25.15
C ARG A 213 18.57 -8.36 -24.22
N GLY A 214 18.46 -7.03 -24.13
CA GLY A 214 17.38 -6.37 -23.43
C GLY A 214 16.01 -6.65 -24.05
N LEU A 215 15.90 -6.57 -25.38
CA LEU A 215 14.67 -6.92 -26.09
C LEU A 215 14.30 -8.39 -25.88
N LEU A 216 15.27 -9.32 -25.97
CA LEU A 216 15.03 -10.74 -25.67
C LEU A 216 14.53 -10.95 -24.23
N ALA A 217 15.05 -10.19 -23.26
CA ALA A 217 14.57 -10.25 -21.88
C ALA A 217 13.14 -9.69 -21.72
N VAL A 218 12.79 -8.63 -22.48
CA VAL A 218 11.41 -8.12 -22.55
C VAL A 218 10.47 -9.15 -23.14
N LEU A 219 10.86 -9.79 -24.26
CA LEU A 219 10.09 -10.85 -24.90
C LEU A 219 9.90 -12.04 -23.96
N LEU A 220 10.93 -12.43 -23.19
CA LEU A 220 10.81 -13.47 -22.17
C LEU A 220 9.78 -13.07 -21.09
N GLY A 221 9.85 -11.84 -20.56
CA GLY A 221 8.88 -11.37 -19.58
C GLY A 221 7.44 -11.38 -20.11
N LEU A 222 7.24 -10.94 -21.36
CA LEU A 222 5.94 -10.98 -22.03
C LEU A 222 5.48 -12.43 -22.27
N ALA A 223 6.37 -13.33 -22.65
CA ALA A 223 6.05 -14.75 -22.80
C ALA A 223 5.55 -15.37 -21.48
N ILE A 224 6.18 -15.01 -20.35
CA ILE A 224 5.74 -15.44 -19.00
C ILE A 224 4.33 -14.90 -18.69
N LEU A 225 4.06 -13.63 -18.98
CA LEU A 225 2.72 -13.06 -18.80
C LEU A 225 1.69 -13.76 -19.69
N LEU A 226 2.00 -13.98 -20.96
CA LEU A 226 1.12 -14.62 -21.93
C LEU A 226 0.87 -16.10 -21.60
N ALA A 227 1.84 -16.79 -21.03
CA ALA A 227 1.69 -18.17 -20.57
C ALA A 227 0.58 -18.32 -19.52
N TRP A 228 0.27 -17.25 -18.77
CA TRP A 228 -0.92 -17.19 -17.93
C TRP A 228 -2.12 -16.55 -18.62
N ALA A 229 -1.94 -15.41 -19.29
CA ALA A 229 -3.04 -14.60 -19.80
C ALA A 229 -3.84 -15.33 -20.89
N LEU A 230 -3.18 -16.13 -21.74
CA LEU A 230 -3.85 -16.92 -22.78
C LEU A 230 -4.79 -17.98 -22.18
N PRO A 231 -4.33 -18.95 -21.36
CA PRO A 231 -5.23 -19.93 -20.77
C PRO A 231 -6.29 -19.29 -19.87
N ALA A 232 -5.94 -18.28 -19.07
CA ALA A 232 -6.92 -17.56 -18.26
C ALA A 232 -8.00 -16.88 -19.13
N GLY A 233 -7.60 -16.27 -20.25
CA GLY A 233 -8.52 -15.65 -21.21
C GLY A 233 -9.49 -16.64 -21.82
N PHE A 234 -9.05 -17.85 -22.16
CA PHE A 234 -9.93 -18.91 -22.68
C PHE A 234 -10.83 -19.51 -21.59
N SER A 235 -10.34 -19.64 -20.36
CA SER A 235 -11.13 -20.18 -19.25
C SER A 235 -12.14 -19.20 -18.65
N GLY A 236 -11.87 -17.89 -18.69
CA GLY A 236 -12.71 -16.86 -18.06
C GLY A 236 -13.95 -16.44 -18.86
N GLY A 237 -14.14 -16.96 -20.07
CA GLY A 237 -15.23 -16.59 -20.97
C GLY A 237 -14.95 -15.34 -21.80
N GLU A 238 -15.84 -15.07 -22.76
CA GLU A 238 -15.64 -14.03 -23.78
C GLU A 238 -15.53 -12.62 -23.20
N ALA A 239 -16.41 -12.28 -22.25
CA ALA A 239 -16.39 -10.98 -21.58
C ALA A 239 -15.08 -10.74 -20.80
N TYR A 240 -14.58 -11.75 -20.09
CA TYR A 240 -13.30 -11.69 -19.39
C TYR A 240 -12.13 -11.54 -20.37
N ARG A 241 -12.10 -12.33 -21.43
CA ARG A 241 -11.08 -12.27 -22.49
C ARG A 241 -11.01 -10.88 -23.12
N HIS A 242 -12.18 -10.33 -23.49
CA HIS A 242 -12.26 -8.99 -24.07
C HIS A 242 -11.74 -7.94 -23.10
N ARG A 243 -12.08 -8.06 -21.80
CA ARG A 243 -11.57 -7.14 -20.77
C ARG A 243 -10.08 -7.23 -20.52
N LEU A 244 -9.55 -8.44 -20.47
CA LEU A 244 -8.14 -8.73 -20.22
C LEU A 244 -7.23 -8.18 -21.33
N PHE A 245 -7.62 -8.34 -22.60
CA PHE A 245 -6.77 -7.97 -23.74
C PHE A 245 -7.03 -6.56 -24.29
N PHE A 246 -8.27 -6.06 -24.27
CA PHE A 246 -8.65 -4.86 -25.04
C PHE A 246 -8.99 -3.63 -24.19
N THR A 247 -9.71 -3.75 -23.06
CA THR A 247 -10.16 -2.56 -22.29
C THR A 247 -9.22 -2.11 -21.19
N GLN A 248 -8.35 -2.97 -20.65
CA GLN A 248 -7.41 -2.55 -19.59
C GLN A 248 -6.30 -1.61 -20.03
N THR A 249 -5.93 -1.66 -21.31
CA THR A 249 -4.89 -0.80 -21.90
C THR A 249 -5.48 0.45 -22.55
N ALA A 250 -6.65 0.35 -23.17
CA ALA A 250 -7.29 1.45 -23.90
C ALA A 250 -8.13 2.37 -22.99
N GLY A 251 -8.90 1.83 -22.04
CA GLY A 251 -9.84 2.60 -21.22
C GLY A 251 -9.22 3.46 -20.12
N ARG A 252 -7.90 3.34 -19.86
CA ARG A 252 -7.15 4.22 -18.96
C ARG A 252 -6.40 5.34 -19.68
N VAL A 253 -6.29 5.25 -21.00
CA VAL A 253 -5.55 6.20 -21.86
C VAL A 253 -6.49 7.05 -22.71
N VAL A 254 -7.73 6.58 -22.96
CA VAL A 254 -8.73 7.30 -23.75
C VAL A 254 -10.02 7.42 -22.94
N ASP A 255 -10.57 8.63 -22.89
CA ASP A 255 -11.77 9.00 -22.12
C ASP A 255 -12.98 8.07 -22.36
N GLY A 256 -13.71 7.74 -21.29
CA GLY A 256 -15.18 7.74 -21.32
C GLY A 256 -15.97 6.50 -21.77
N VAL A 257 -15.41 5.27 -21.83
CA VAL A 257 -16.17 4.10 -22.37
C VAL A 257 -16.55 3.05 -21.31
N ALA A 258 -16.44 3.33 -20.02
CA ALA A 258 -16.95 2.43 -18.98
C ALA A 258 -18.07 3.08 -18.16
N PRO A 259 -19.11 2.32 -17.75
CA PRO A 259 -20.15 2.83 -16.87
C PRO A 259 -19.54 3.50 -15.63
N PRO A 260 -20.07 4.67 -15.21
CA PRO A 260 -19.49 5.54 -14.17
C PRO A 260 -19.21 4.83 -12.83
N ASP A 261 -19.84 3.69 -12.59
CA ASP A 261 -19.73 2.96 -11.32
C ASP A 261 -18.64 1.87 -11.30
N THR A 262 -17.92 1.64 -12.40
CA THR A 262 -17.08 0.43 -12.55
C THR A 262 -15.58 0.65 -12.68
N LEU A 263 -15.12 1.85 -13.03
CA LEU A 263 -13.70 2.19 -12.98
C LEU A 263 -13.49 3.31 -11.97
N GLN A 264 -12.68 3.04 -10.96
CA GLN A 264 -12.19 4.05 -10.02
C GLN A 264 -11.45 5.15 -10.79
N ASN A 265 -12.19 6.17 -11.21
CA ASN A 265 -11.69 7.24 -12.05
C ASN A 265 -10.98 8.26 -11.15
N HIS A 266 -9.77 7.90 -10.70
CA HIS A 266 -8.91 8.76 -9.90
C HIS A 266 -8.16 9.76 -10.78
N ALA A 267 -8.89 10.44 -11.67
CA ALA A 267 -8.33 11.45 -12.55
C ALA A 267 -7.80 12.61 -11.69
N GLN A 268 -6.52 12.92 -11.86
CA GLN A 268 -5.83 13.97 -11.11
C GLN A 268 -4.99 14.80 -12.08
N PRO A 269 -4.81 16.12 -11.83
CA PRO A 269 -4.03 16.98 -12.71
C PRO A 269 -2.56 16.53 -12.80
N PHE A 270 -1.85 16.94 -13.85
CA PHE A 270 -0.50 16.44 -14.10
C PHE A 270 0.50 16.84 -12.99
N TRP A 271 0.30 17.97 -12.33
CA TRP A 271 1.15 18.44 -11.21
C TRP A 271 0.86 17.75 -9.87
N TRP A 272 -0.09 16.81 -9.81
CA TRP A 272 -0.53 16.20 -8.55
C TRP A 272 0.61 15.52 -7.78
N TYR A 273 1.45 14.72 -8.45
CA TYR A 273 2.59 14.07 -7.78
C TYR A 273 3.62 15.06 -7.25
N LEU A 274 3.77 16.24 -7.86
CA LEU A 274 4.64 17.30 -7.35
C LEU A 274 4.16 17.81 -5.99
N LEU A 275 2.84 17.98 -5.85
CA LEU A 275 2.22 18.39 -4.59
C LEU A 275 2.25 17.26 -3.54
N CYS A 276 2.14 16.00 -3.95
CA CYS A 276 2.21 14.86 -3.04
C CYS A 276 3.65 14.56 -2.58
N LEU A 277 4.68 14.91 -3.35
CA LEU A 277 6.07 14.51 -3.11
C LEU A 277 6.57 14.83 -1.69
N PRO A 278 6.31 16.00 -1.08
CA PRO A 278 6.70 16.27 0.30
C PRO A 278 6.08 15.29 1.31
N VAL A 279 4.83 14.86 1.10
CA VAL A 279 4.14 13.90 1.97
C VAL A 279 4.70 12.49 1.74
N LEU A 280 4.88 12.09 0.48
CA LEU A 280 5.41 10.77 0.13
C LEU A 280 6.85 10.58 0.65
N MET A 281 7.65 11.64 0.64
CA MET A 281 9.04 11.66 1.11
C MET A 281 9.19 12.06 2.59
N PHE A 282 8.09 12.29 3.33
CA PHE A 282 8.17 12.58 4.75
C PHE A 282 8.72 11.36 5.51
N PRO A 283 9.67 11.53 6.45
CA PRO A 283 10.15 12.80 7.03
C PRO A 283 11.34 13.45 6.31
N LEU A 284 11.88 12.84 5.26
CA LEU A 284 13.07 13.35 4.56
C LEU A 284 12.82 14.69 3.86
N SER A 285 11.58 14.97 3.44
CA SER A 285 11.16 16.26 2.89
C SER A 285 11.32 17.42 3.89
N ALA A 286 11.18 17.14 5.19
CA ALA A 286 11.35 18.10 6.28
C ALA A 286 12.76 18.06 6.89
N TRP A 287 13.73 17.44 6.21
CA TRP A 287 15.14 17.45 6.58
C TRP A 287 15.91 18.46 5.71
N PRO A 288 16.21 19.68 6.21
CA PRO A 288 16.83 20.74 5.40
C PRO A 288 18.16 20.35 4.75
N ARG A 289 18.93 19.43 5.34
CA ARG A 289 20.16 18.95 4.69
C ARG A 289 19.87 18.13 3.44
N ALA A 290 18.79 17.35 3.41
CA ALA A 290 18.40 16.62 2.21
C ALA A 290 18.01 17.60 1.09
N THR A 291 17.22 18.63 1.41
CA THR A 291 16.80 19.64 0.41
C THR A 291 18.00 20.45 -0.09
N ALA A 292 18.87 20.93 0.79
CA ALA A 292 20.10 21.62 0.42
C ALA A 292 21.02 20.73 -0.43
N ALA A 293 21.19 19.45 -0.05
CA ALA A 293 22.01 18.51 -0.79
C ALA A 293 21.50 18.27 -2.21
N LEU A 294 20.19 18.09 -2.38
CA LEU A 294 19.57 17.95 -3.71
C LEU A 294 19.73 19.22 -4.54
N ALA A 295 19.47 20.39 -3.94
CA ALA A 295 19.58 21.69 -4.62
C ALA A 295 21.02 22.01 -5.08
N MET A 296 22.03 21.49 -4.38
CA MET A 296 23.44 21.66 -4.69
C MET A 296 24.02 20.57 -5.60
N LEU A 297 23.20 19.62 -6.07
CA LEU A 297 23.67 18.62 -7.00
C LEU A 297 24.03 19.28 -8.34
N ARG A 298 25.30 19.15 -8.75
CA ARG A 298 25.86 19.76 -9.96
C ARG A 298 26.76 18.78 -10.69
N ARG A 299 26.87 18.97 -12.01
CA ARG A 299 27.80 18.22 -12.88
C ARG A 299 29.27 18.43 -12.43
N PRO A 300 30.17 17.48 -12.68
CA PRO A 300 29.92 16.17 -13.31
C PRO A 300 29.21 15.19 -12.36
N LEU A 301 28.27 14.42 -12.91
CA LEU A 301 27.54 13.38 -12.19
C LEU A 301 28.25 12.04 -12.38
N GLU A 302 28.46 11.30 -11.30
CA GLU A 302 28.99 9.94 -11.35
C GLU A 302 27.96 8.95 -11.94
N PRO A 303 28.38 7.77 -12.44
CA PRO A 303 27.49 6.79 -13.06
C PRO A 303 26.26 6.42 -12.21
N GLY A 304 26.43 6.24 -10.90
CA GLY A 304 25.34 5.93 -9.97
C GLY A 304 24.26 7.02 -9.93
N LEU A 305 24.64 8.29 -9.92
CA LEU A 305 23.68 9.40 -9.99
C LEU A 305 23.00 9.48 -11.36
N ARG A 306 23.74 9.25 -12.45
CA ARG A 306 23.14 9.22 -13.79
C ARG A 306 22.08 8.13 -13.91
N PHE A 307 22.35 6.94 -13.36
CA PHE A 307 21.37 5.85 -13.28
C PHE A 307 20.11 6.31 -12.54
N LEU A 308 20.25 6.88 -11.34
CA LEU A 308 19.10 7.34 -10.55
C LEU A 308 18.30 8.43 -11.27
N LEU A 309 18.95 9.36 -11.98
CA LEU A 309 18.24 10.38 -12.75
C LEU A 309 17.55 9.80 -14.00
N CYS A 310 18.18 8.83 -14.68
CA CYS A 310 17.57 8.10 -15.80
C CYS A 310 16.41 7.20 -15.34
N TRP A 311 16.32 6.90 -14.05
CA TRP A 311 15.21 6.16 -13.46
C TRP A 311 14.10 7.10 -13.00
N LEU A 312 14.40 7.99 -12.07
CA LEU A 312 13.38 8.72 -11.31
C LEU A 312 12.71 9.84 -12.11
N LEU A 313 13.48 10.63 -12.86
CA LEU A 313 12.94 11.78 -13.59
C LEU A 313 11.94 11.36 -14.68
N PRO A 314 12.27 10.46 -15.62
CA PRO A 314 11.32 10.07 -16.64
C PRO A 314 10.14 9.27 -16.07
N ASN A 315 10.32 8.45 -15.03
CA ASN A 315 9.19 7.77 -14.35
C ASN A 315 8.25 8.79 -13.72
N PHE A 316 8.78 9.79 -13.02
CA PHE A 316 7.97 10.84 -12.38
C PHE A 316 7.15 11.62 -13.43
N VAL A 317 7.75 11.97 -14.56
CA VAL A 317 7.05 12.62 -15.67
C VAL A 317 5.98 11.70 -16.25
N ALA A 318 6.30 10.44 -16.54
CA ALA A 318 5.35 9.50 -17.09
C ALA A 318 4.15 9.25 -16.17
N PHE A 319 4.37 9.04 -14.86
CA PHE A 319 3.30 8.94 -13.86
C PHE A 319 2.46 10.22 -13.79
N SER A 320 3.08 11.39 -13.93
CA SER A 320 2.39 12.69 -13.93
C SER A 320 1.50 12.87 -15.16
N LEU A 321 1.86 12.30 -16.31
CA LEU A 321 1.08 12.39 -17.55
C LEU A 321 -0.13 11.44 -17.59
N VAL A 322 -0.09 10.32 -16.86
CA VAL A 322 -1.23 9.37 -16.80
C VAL A 322 -2.39 9.97 -16.01
N SER A 323 -3.61 9.96 -16.57
CA SER A 323 -4.81 10.56 -15.95
C SER A 323 -5.11 9.98 -14.56
N GLY A 324 -5.25 8.65 -14.47
CA GLY A 324 -5.53 7.96 -13.21
C GLY A 324 -4.30 7.91 -12.29
N LYS A 325 -4.35 8.62 -11.16
CA LYS A 325 -3.24 8.70 -10.19
C LYS A 325 -3.66 8.20 -8.81
N GLN A 326 -2.73 7.52 -8.15
CA GLN A 326 -2.85 7.08 -6.77
C GLN A 326 -1.51 7.29 -6.08
N ALA A 327 -1.54 7.68 -4.81
CA ALA A 327 -0.34 8.06 -4.06
C ALA A 327 0.68 6.92 -3.94
N TYR A 328 0.22 5.67 -4.05
CA TYR A 328 1.04 4.46 -3.95
C TYR A 328 1.60 3.94 -5.27
N TYR A 329 1.23 4.50 -6.43
CA TYR A 329 1.80 4.06 -7.71
C TYR A 329 3.33 4.24 -7.79
N PRO A 330 3.93 5.33 -7.26
CA PRO A 330 5.38 5.51 -7.25
C PRO A 330 6.13 4.74 -6.14
N LEU A 331 5.49 3.77 -5.46
CA LEU A 331 6.13 3.02 -4.38
C LEU A 331 7.46 2.36 -4.84
N PRO A 332 7.57 1.76 -6.03
CA PRO A 332 8.85 1.19 -6.51
C PRO A 332 9.99 2.20 -6.63
N GLU A 333 9.70 3.48 -6.86
CA GLU A 333 10.67 4.56 -7.00
C GLU A 333 11.27 5.02 -5.67
N PHE A 334 10.63 4.72 -4.53
CA PHE A 334 11.10 5.19 -3.22
C PHE A 334 12.51 4.70 -2.88
N GLY A 335 12.84 3.47 -3.27
CA GLY A 335 14.21 2.95 -3.15
C GLY A 335 15.23 3.84 -3.87
N GLY A 336 14.92 4.27 -5.10
CA GLY A 336 15.77 5.20 -5.85
C GLY A 336 15.78 6.60 -5.24
N GLY A 337 14.64 7.10 -4.78
CA GLY A 337 14.51 8.42 -4.16
C GLY A 337 15.39 8.57 -2.92
N VAL A 338 15.38 7.58 -2.02
CA VAL A 338 16.24 7.61 -0.84
C VAL A 338 17.72 7.41 -1.16
N MET A 339 18.05 6.64 -2.22
CA MET A 339 19.42 6.54 -2.73
C MET A 339 19.92 7.88 -3.26
N LEU A 340 19.07 8.62 -3.97
CA LEU A 340 19.39 9.95 -4.50
C LEU A 340 19.66 10.93 -3.36
N ILE A 341 18.82 10.94 -2.32
CA ILE A 341 19.03 11.75 -1.12
C ILE A 341 20.33 11.35 -0.40
N ALA A 342 20.57 10.04 -0.22
CA ALA A 342 21.79 9.55 0.42
C ALA A 342 23.06 9.97 -0.35
N ALA A 343 23.04 9.85 -1.67
CA ALA A 343 24.13 10.24 -2.56
C ALA A 343 24.35 11.77 -2.53
N ALA A 344 23.28 12.55 -2.62
CA ALA A 344 23.35 14.01 -2.54
C ALA A 344 23.96 14.47 -1.21
N VAL A 345 23.53 13.88 -0.08
CA VAL A 345 24.06 14.22 1.26
C VAL A 345 25.53 13.81 1.40
N ALA A 346 25.92 12.66 0.83
CA ALA A 346 27.33 12.24 0.82
C ALA A 346 28.19 13.26 0.05
N LEU A 347 27.78 13.64 -1.15
CA LEU A 347 28.48 14.62 -1.99
C LEU A 347 28.52 16.00 -1.36
N LEU A 348 27.45 16.45 -0.69
CA LEU A 348 27.44 17.71 0.05
C LEU A 348 28.52 17.71 1.14
N ARG A 349 28.67 16.61 1.88
CA ARG A 349 29.67 16.50 2.94
C ARG A 349 31.10 16.42 2.40
N GLU A 350 31.30 15.76 1.27
CA GLU A 350 32.60 15.68 0.60
C GLU A 350 33.03 17.03 -0.01
N ARG A 351 32.14 17.69 -0.76
CA ARG A 351 32.46 18.92 -1.51
C ARG A 351 32.38 20.19 -0.66
N HIS A 352 31.47 20.21 0.32
CA HIS A 352 31.21 21.39 1.16
C HIS A 352 31.14 20.99 2.64
N PRO A 353 32.24 20.55 3.27
CA PRO A 353 32.23 19.98 4.62
C PRO A 353 31.67 20.92 5.68
N ARG A 354 31.94 22.24 5.59
CA ARG A 354 31.37 23.25 6.50
C ARG A 354 29.83 23.28 6.45
N LEU A 355 29.26 23.24 5.24
CA LEU A 355 27.81 23.24 5.04
C LEU A 355 27.20 21.87 5.39
N GLY A 356 27.86 20.78 5.01
CA GLY A 356 27.45 19.42 5.35
C GLY A 356 27.46 19.12 6.85
N ALA A 357 28.28 19.81 7.63
CA ALA A 357 28.32 19.75 9.09
C ALA A 357 27.47 20.83 9.78
N ASN A 358 26.85 21.75 9.03
CA ASN A 358 26.04 22.81 9.62
C ASN A 358 24.79 22.22 10.29
N GLY A 359 24.63 22.48 11.58
CA GLY A 359 23.49 21.99 12.35
C GLY A 359 22.18 22.75 12.07
N TRP A 360 22.25 23.93 11.45
CA TRP A 360 21.04 24.63 10.95
C TRP A 360 20.35 23.87 9.82
N LEU A 361 21.09 23.03 9.10
CA LEU A 361 20.52 22.11 8.12
C LEU A 361 20.08 20.77 8.75
N GLY A 362 20.23 20.60 10.05
CA GLY A 362 19.92 19.35 10.76
C GLY A 362 18.42 19.08 10.88
N THR A 363 18.08 18.09 11.68
CA THR A 363 16.70 17.59 11.89
C THR A 363 15.83 18.47 12.79
N TRP A 364 16.26 19.69 13.10
CA TRP A 364 15.56 20.55 14.05
C TRP A 364 14.11 20.88 13.68
N PRO A 365 13.69 21.05 12.39
CA PRO A 365 12.29 21.33 12.08
C PRO A 365 11.38 20.16 12.48
N LEU A 366 11.84 18.93 12.25
CA LEU A 366 11.16 17.71 12.70
C LEU A 366 11.18 17.60 14.22
N GLY A 367 12.28 17.98 14.87
CA GLY A 367 12.38 18.03 16.33
C GLY A 367 11.34 18.96 16.95
N VAL A 368 11.27 20.21 16.46
CA VAL A 368 10.27 21.20 16.87
C VAL A 368 8.85 20.72 16.56
N GLY A 369 8.60 20.17 15.36
CA GLY A 369 7.32 19.59 15.01
C GLY A 369 6.89 18.46 15.95
N GLY A 370 7.82 17.60 16.36
CA GLY A 370 7.60 16.56 17.35
C GLY A 370 7.24 17.12 18.73
N LEU A 371 7.93 18.17 19.19
CA LEU A 371 7.62 18.85 20.45
C LEU A 371 6.26 19.54 20.42
N LEU A 372 5.90 20.18 19.29
CA LEU A 372 4.59 20.81 19.12
C LEU A 372 3.46 19.76 19.10
N LEU A 373 3.66 18.64 18.42
CA LEU A 373 2.72 17.52 18.44
C LEU A 373 2.59 16.94 19.86
N ALA A 374 3.70 16.80 20.59
CA ALA A 374 3.67 16.37 21.98
C ALA A 374 2.85 17.32 22.86
N ALA A 375 3.09 18.63 22.75
CA ALA A 375 2.32 19.63 23.49
C ALA A 375 0.82 19.60 23.16
N LEU A 376 0.48 19.47 21.87
CA LEU A 376 -0.91 19.33 21.41
C LEU A 376 -1.56 18.06 21.99
N LEU A 377 -0.89 16.91 21.92
CA LEU A 377 -1.40 15.66 22.48
C LEU A 377 -1.52 15.71 24.01
N PHE A 378 -0.61 16.41 24.70
CA PHE A 378 -0.72 16.57 26.15
C PHE A 378 -1.94 17.40 26.56
N ALA A 379 -2.21 18.48 25.81
CA ALA A 379 -3.32 19.40 26.05
C ALA A 379 -4.67 18.91 25.48
N LEU A 380 -4.66 17.91 24.59
CA LEU A 380 -5.86 17.43 23.90
C LEU A 380 -7.04 17.07 24.82
N PRO A 381 -6.86 16.37 25.96
CA PRO A 381 -7.97 16.05 26.86
C PRO A 381 -8.65 17.29 27.42
N ASP A 382 -7.86 18.31 27.78
CA ASP A 382 -8.38 19.54 28.36
C ASP A 382 -9.08 20.40 27.27
N LEU A 383 -8.56 20.38 26.04
CA LEU A 383 -9.20 21.03 24.89
C LEU A 383 -10.52 20.37 24.49
N VAL A 384 -10.61 19.04 24.59
CA VAL A 384 -11.85 18.29 24.37
C VAL A 384 -12.85 18.55 25.50
N ALA A 385 -12.42 18.47 26.76
CA ALA A 385 -13.29 18.73 27.91
C ALA A 385 -13.83 20.16 27.96
N SER A 386 -13.05 21.15 27.49
CA SER A 386 -13.43 22.57 27.46
C SER A 386 -14.32 22.98 26.29
N GLY A 387 -14.66 22.07 25.38
CA GLY A 387 -15.51 22.38 24.24
C GLY A 387 -14.79 22.96 23.01
N ARG A 388 -13.47 23.16 23.09
CA ARG A 388 -12.70 23.90 22.06
C ARG A 388 -12.32 23.04 20.87
N LEU A 389 -12.13 21.75 21.09
CA LEU A 389 -11.82 20.76 20.06
C LEU A 389 -12.79 19.60 20.20
N HIS A 390 -13.52 19.30 19.13
CA HIS A 390 -14.47 18.19 19.08
C HIS A 390 -14.36 17.47 17.76
N GLY A 391 -14.72 16.19 17.78
CA GLY A 391 -14.75 15.34 16.62
C GLY A 391 -14.34 13.94 16.99
N GLU A 392 -14.97 12.96 16.36
CA GLU A 392 -14.88 11.54 16.71
C GLU A 392 -13.44 11.07 16.97
N TRP A 393 -12.51 11.50 16.11
CA TRP A 393 -11.11 11.17 16.28
C TRP A 393 -10.44 11.86 17.47
N LEU A 394 -10.69 13.15 17.66
CA LEU A 394 -10.10 13.95 18.73
C LEU A 394 -10.61 13.48 20.09
N ASP A 395 -11.91 13.17 20.18
CA ASP A 395 -12.56 12.67 21.38
C ASP A 395 -11.99 11.30 21.76
N ALA A 396 -11.87 10.37 20.79
CA ALA A 396 -11.26 9.06 21.03
C ALA A 396 -9.76 9.16 21.35
N ALA A 397 -9.02 10.01 20.65
CA ALA A 397 -7.58 10.18 20.85
C ALA A 397 -7.27 10.82 22.21
N SER A 398 -8.16 11.66 22.75
CA SER A 398 -7.98 12.31 24.05
C SER A 398 -7.63 11.30 25.16
N LEU A 399 -8.26 10.12 25.16
CA LEU A 399 -8.06 9.06 26.14
C LEU A 399 -6.61 8.55 26.22
N TYR A 400 -5.90 8.53 25.10
CA TYR A 400 -4.54 8.00 24.99
C TYR A 400 -3.48 9.08 24.77
N SER A 401 -3.91 10.29 24.42
CA SER A 401 -3.08 11.39 23.93
C SER A 401 -1.90 11.73 24.85
N ARG A 402 -2.09 11.78 26.17
CA ARG A 402 -1.01 12.06 27.13
C ARG A 402 0.11 11.01 27.10
N SER A 403 -0.21 9.72 26.96
CA SER A 403 0.82 8.67 26.84
C SER A 403 1.62 8.82 25.55
N PHE A 404 0.95 9.12 24.44
CA PHE A 404 1.62 9.38 23.16
C PHE A 404 2.41 10.69 23.14
N SER A 405 2.01 11.69 23.95
CA SER A 405 2.76 12.94 24.08
C SER A 405 4.19 12.70 24.57
N VAL A 406 4.40 11.77 25.51
CA VAL A 406 5.73 11.42 26.00
C VAL A 406 6.58 10.82 24.89
N VAL A 407 5.99 9.99 24.02
CA VAL A 407 6.70 9.41 22.87
C VAL A 407 7.17 10.52 21.93
N PHE A 408 6.28 11.43 21.52
CA PHE A 408 6.65 12.52 20.62
C PHE A 408 7.58 13.55 21.24
N LEU A 409 7.51 13.76 22.56
CA LEU A 409 8.47 14.56 23.31
C LEU A 409 9.87 13.97 23.20
N LEU A 410 10.02 12.68 23.49
CA LEU A 410 11.31 11.98 23.43
C LEU A 410 11.86 11.94 21.99
N LEU A 411 11.02 11.69 20.99
CA LEU A 411 11.42 11.73 19.59
C LEU A 411 11.81 13.15 19.13
N GLY A 412 11.09 14.17 19.58
CA GLY A 412 11.41 15.57 19.32
C GLY A 412 12.78 15.95 19.89
N LEU A 413 13.01 15.63 21.17
CA LEU A 413 14.30 15.84 21.83
C LEU A 413 15.44 15.09 21.14
N LEU A 414 15.22 13.82 20.74
CA LEU A 414 16.19 13.02 20.00
C LEU A 414 16.61 13.69 18.69
N LEU A 415 15.66 14.30 17.97
CA LEU A 415 15.90 14.99 16.70
C LEU A 415 16.57 16.36 16.86
N LEU A 416 16.52 16.96 18.05
CA LEU A 416 17.26 18.19 18.37
C LEU A 416 18.73 17.93 18.72
N LEU A 417 19.10 16.70 19.05
CA LEU A 417 20.49 16.35 19.34
C LEU A 417 21.39 16.59 18.11
N ARG A 418 22.39 17.45 18.29
CA ARG A 418 23.40 17.77 17.27
C ARG A 418 24.52 16.71 17.27
N GLY A 419 25.21 16.59 16.14
CA GLY A 419 26.42 15.76 16.03
C GLY A 419 26.23 14.45 15.27
N ARG A 420 27.18 13.53 15.44
CA ARG A 420 27.27 12.27 14.67
C ARG A 420 26.00 11.43 14.82
N GLY A 421 25.63 10.69 13.78
CA GLY A 421 24.47 9.78 13.81
C GLY A 421 23.12 10.41 13.49
N GLU A 422 23.08 11.67 13.05
CA GLU A 422 21.84 12.40 12.73
C GLU A 422 20.88 11.62 11.81
N MET A 423 21.40 11.02 10.73
CA MET A 423 20.59 10.21 9.80
C MET A 423 19.93 9.00 10.48
N ARG A 424 20.64 8.33 11.40
CA ARG A 424 20.08 7.19 12.14
C ARG A 424 19.02 7.64 13.13
N ARG A 425 19.21 8.80 13.79
CA ARG A 425 18.20 9.40 14.65
C ARG A 425 16.95 9.77 13.86
N LEU A 426 17.11 10.40 12.69
CA LEU A 426 16.02 10.70 11.76
C LEU A 426 15.25 9.43 11.38
N ALA A 427 15.97 8.39 10.95
CA ALA A 427 15.36 7.14 10.54
C ALA A 427 14.62 6.42 11.66
N PHE A 428 15.24 6.34 12.85
CA PHE A 428 14.63 5.77 14.04
C PHE A 428 13.38 6.55 14.46
N ALA A 429 13.46 7.89 14.53
CA ALA A 429 12.32 8.72 14.90
C ALA A 429 11.19 8.66 13.86
N GLY A 430 11.53 8.58 12.57
CA GLY A 430 10.55 8.38 11.49
C GLY A 430 9.80 7.06 11.64
N LEU A 431 10.53 5.95 11.83
CA LEU A 431 9.90 4.63 12.04
C LEU A 431 9.08 4.59 13.34
N ALA A 432 9.68 5.00 14.48
CA ALA A 432 9.04 4.96 15.78
C ALA A 432 7.82 5.88 15.86
N GLY A 433 7.91 7.08 15.28
CA GLY A 433 6.79 8.01 15.18
C GLY A 433 5.67 7.46 14.31
N THR A 434 6.00 6.82 13.19
CA THR A 434 5.00 6.18 12.32
C THR A 434 4.32 5.00 13.01
N LEU A 435 5.07 4.14 13.71
CA LEU A 435 4.54 3.05 14.52
C LEU A 435 3.64 3.57 15.65
N ALA A 436 4.04 4.65 16.32
CA ALA A 436 3.22 5.29 17.35
C ALA A 436 1.90 5.84 16.76
N MET A 437 1.93 6.48 15.59
CA MET A 437 0.71 6.92 14.91
C MET A 437 -0.18 5.75 14.47
N ASN A 438 0.40 4.66 13.97
CA ASN A 438 -0.37 3.45 13.67
C ASN A 438 -1.03 2.87 14.93
N THR A 439 -0.30 2.82 16.05
CA THR A 439 -0.85 2.32 17.32
C THR A 439 -1.95 3.24 17.85
N LEU A 440 -1.78 4.56 17.77
CA LEU A 440 -2.84 5.50 18.14
C LEU A 440 -4.07 5.29 17.25
N PHE A 441 -3.90 5.14 15.93
CA PHE A 441 -4.99 4.76 15.01
C PHE A 441 -5.68 3.46 15.43
N THR A 442 -4.93 2.41 15.79
CA THR A 442 -5.46 1.14 16.29
C THR A 442 -6.32 1.32 17.54
N LEU A 443 -5.85 2.10 18.51
CA LEU A 443 -6.55 2.30 19.78
C LEU A 443 -7.77 3.22 19.67
N THR A 444 -7.85 4.01 18.59
CA THR A 444 -8.85 5.08 18.45
C THR A 444 -9.78 4.85 17.28
N LEU A 445 -9.29 4.78 16.05
CA LEU A 445 -10.13 4.75 14.85
C LEU A 445 -10.45 3.35 14.37
N TRP A 446 -9.62 2.34 14.67
CA TRP A 446 -9.84 0.99 14.17
C TRP A 446 -11.24 0.41 14.42
N PRO A 447 -11.94 0.67 15.55
CA PRO A 447 -13.32 0.23 15.72
C PRO A 447 -14.26 0.66 14.59
N ASN A 448 -13.99 1.80 13.93
CA ASN A 448 -14.77 2.26 12.79
C ASN A 448 -14.44 1.53 11.48
N TYR A 449 -13.36 0.75 11.43
CA TYR A 449 -12.93 -0.04 10.27
C TYR A 449 -13.12 -1.55 10.50
N ASP A 450 -13.42 -1.95 11.73
CA ASP A 450 -13.61 -3.34 12.11
C ASP A 450 -14.93 -3.90 11.57
N LEU A 451 -14.82 -4.80 10.60
CA LEU A 451 -15.97 -5.44 9.96
C LEU A 451 -16.46 -6.69 10.68
N ARG A 452 -15.79 -7.13 11.75
CA ARG A 452 -16.13 -8.38 12.46
C ARG A 452 -17.62 -8.50 12.78
N PRO A 453 -18.29 -7.52 13.41
CA PRO A 453 -19.69 -7.69 13.81
C PRO A 453 -20.62 -7.95 12.62
N ALA A 454 -20.49 -7.18 11.54
CA ALA A 454 -21.24 -7.42 10.31
C ALA A 454 -20.87 -8.76 9.66
N THR A 455 -19.59 -9.08 9.54
CA THR A 455 -19.15 -10.32 8.87
C THR A 455 -19.53 -11.58 9.62
N ASP A 456 -19.65 -11.56 10.94
CA ASP A 456 -20.15 -12.71 11.72
C ASP A 456 -21.64 -12.94 11.47
N LEU A 457 -22.44 -11.87 11.38
CA LEU A 457 -23.86 -11.95 10.98
C LEU A 457 -24.01 -12.48 9.55
N LEU A 458 -23.22 -11.95 8.61
CA LEU A 458 -23.24 -12.39 7.21
C LEU A 458 -22.75 -13.83 7.07
N ARG A 459 -21.73 -14.25 7.82
CA ARG A 459 -21.27 -15.65 7.84
C ARG A 459 -22.37 -16.59 8.30
N ALA A 460 -23.08 -16.24 9.36
CA ALA A 460 -24.18 -17.06 9.86
C ALA A 460 -25.31 -17.18 8.83
N ALA A 461 -25.65 -16.09 8.15
CA ALA A 461 -26.65 -16.10 7.07
C ALA A 461 -26.18 -16.91 5.86
N ASP A 462 -24.91 -16.79 5.46
CA ASP A 462 -24.35 -17.56 4.36
C ASP A 462 -24.35 -19.06 4.68
N GLY A 463 -23.94 -19.44 5.89
CA GLY A 463 -23.93 -20.83 6.35
C GLY A 463 -25.33 -21.45 6.48
N SER A 464 -26.37 -20.65 6.69
CA SER A 464 -27.76 -21.11 6.77
C SER A 464 -28.51 -21.05 5.44
N GLY A 465 -27.83 -20.83 4.31
CA GLY A 465 -28.47 -20.79 3.00
C GLY A 465 -29.23 -19.50 2.67
N ARG A 466 -29.23 -18.48 3.54
CA ARG A 466 -29.94 -17.21 3.31
C ARG A 466 -29.24 -16.38 2.24
N ALA A 467 -30.00 -15.71 1.38
CA ALA A 467 -29.45 -14.81 0.38
C ALA A 467 -28.97 -13.50 1.02
N ILE A 468 -27.89 -12.93 0.48
CA ILE A 468 -27.32 -11.67 0.96
C ILE A 468 -27.24 -10.70 -0.22
N GLY A 469 -27.87 -9.54 -0.08
CA GLY A 469 -27.77 -8.42 -0.99
C GLY A 469 -26.95 -7.27 -0.41
N ILE A 470 -26.45 -6.40 -1.27
CA ILE A 470 -25.81 -5.15 -0.90
C ILE A 470 -26.32 -4.03 -1.79
N VAL A 471 -26.74 -2.92 -1.18
CA VAL A 471 -27.13 -1.72 -1.91
C VAL A 471 -25.90 -0.86 -2.16
N GLY A 472 -25.63 -0.56 -3.43
CA GLY A 472 -24.48 0.23 -3.87
C GLY A 472 -23.22 -0.60 -4.17
N GLY A 473 -22.06 0.07 -4.13
CA GLY A 473 -20.78 -0.53 -4.52
C GLY A 473 -20.26 -1.57 -3.53
N TYR A 474 -19.69 -2.66 -4.06
CA TYR A 474 -19.06 -3.73 -3.29
C TYR A 474 -17.67 -4.06 -3.84
N ASP A 475 -16.67 -4.06 -2.95
CA ASP A 475 -15.24 -4.20 -3.27
C ASP A 475 -14.60 -5.41 -2.58
N GLY A 476 -15.40 -6.41 -2.19
CA GLY A 476 -14.87 -7.61 -1.51
C GLY A 476 -14.55 -7.39 -0.03
N GLN A 477 -15.27 -6.49 0.65
CA GLN A 477 -15.05 -6.22 2.08
C GLN A 477 -15.36 -7.43 2.97
N PHE A 478 -16.29 -8.31 2.56
CA PHE A 478 -16.88 -9.32 3.43
C PHE A 478 -16.45 -10.76 3.09
N HIS A 479 -16.12 -11.08 1.84
CA HIS A 479 -15.87 -12.48 1.43
C HIS A 479 -14.83 -13.19 2.27
N PHE A 480 -13.61 -12.64 2.37
CA PHE A 480 -12.57 -13.29 3.17
C PHE A 480 -12.84 -13.21 4.67
N ALA A 481 -13.27 -12.04 5.17
CA ALA A 481 -13.51 -11.82 6.61
C ALA A 481 -14.65 -12.69 7.14
N GLY A 482 -15.76 -12.76 6.41
CA GLY A 482 -16.92 -13.60 6.69
C GLY A 482 -16.77 -15.05 6.25
N ARG A 483 -15.75 -15.40 5.43
CA ARG A 483 -15.64 -16.70 4.76
C ARG A 483 -16.85 -17.02 3.88
N LEU A 484 -17.42 -16.00 3.26
CA LEU A 484 -18.62 -16.14 2.42
C LEU A 484 -18.26 -16.93 1.16
N THR A 485 -19.09 -17.89 0.80
CA THR A 485 -18.87 -18.75 -0.38
C THR A 485 -19.79 -18.41 -1.54
N ARG A 486 -20.89 -17.70 -1.25
CA ARG A 486 -21.86 -17.24 -2.24
C ARG A 486 -21.71 -15.74 -2.52
N PRO A 487 -21.95 -15.31 -3.76
CA PRO A 487 -21.88 -13.91 -4.13
C PRO A 487 -22.99 -13.10 -3.45
N LEU A 488 -22.72 -11.81 -3.22
CA LEU A 488 -23.74 -10.87 -2.80
C LEU A 488 -24.49 -10.34 -4.03
N ALA A 489 -25.82 -10.30 -3.94
CA ALA A 489 -26.66 -9.66 -4.94
C ALA A 489 -26.42 -8.15 -4.91
N ARG A 490 -26.10 -7.54 -6.05
CA ARG A 490 -25.94 -6.08 -6.16
C ARG A 490 -27.32 -5.45 -6.37
N LEU A 491 -27.71 -4.60 -5.45
CA LEU A 491 -29.04 -3.99 -5.40
C LEU A 491 -28.93 -2.46 -5.50
N GLN A 492 -30.02 -1.84 -5.93
CA GLN A 492 -30.27 -0.41 -5.83
C GLN A 492 -31.58 -0.16 -5.07
N TYR A 493 -31.83 1.09 -4.67
CA TYR A 493 -33.10 1.50 -4.06
C TYR A 493 -34.22 1.63 -5.09
N ASP A 494 -34.43 0.55 -5.86
CA ASP A 494 -35.37 0.47 -6.98
C ASP A 494 -36.08 -0.90 -6.99
N ALA A 495 -36.59 -1.31 -8.15
CA ALA A 495 -37.26 -2.60 -8.33
C ALA A 495 -36.38 -3.81 -7.98
N SER A 496 -35.05 -3.70 -8.03
CA SER A 496 -34.13 -4.80 -7.70
C SER A 496 -34.22 -5.19 -6.23
N LEU A 497 -34.31 -4.22 -5.31
CA LEU A 497 -34.50 -4.48 -3.88
C LEU A 497 -35.85 -5.16 -3.62
N GLN A 498 -36.92 -4.68 -4.27
CA GLN A 498 -38.25 -5.23 -4.11
C GLN A 498 -38.32 -6.69 -4.60
N ALA A 499 -37.78 -6.95 -5.79
CA ALA A 499 -37.71 -8.30 -6.36
C ALA A 499 -36.86 -9.24 -5.49
N PHE A 500 -35.73 -8.77 -4.96
CA PHE A 500 -34.89 -9.54 -4.05
C PHE A 500 -35.62 -9.90 -2.75
N ALA A 501 -36.32 -8.95 -2.14
CA ALA A 501 -37.07 -9.19 -0.91
C ALA A 501 -38.24 -10.15 -1.10
N GLN A 502 -38.90 -10.12 -2.27
CA GLN A 502 -39.95 -11.08 -2.62
C GLN A 502 -39.40 -12.49 -2.85
N ALA A 503 -38.27 -12.60 -3.56
CA ALA A 503 -37.62 -13.88 -3.84
C ALA A 503 -36.94 -14.49 -2.60
N HIS A 504 -36.48 -13.64 -1.68
CA HIS A 504 -35.76 -14.03 -0.46
C HIS A 504 -36.33 -13.32 0.77
N PRO A 505 -37.52 -13.73 1.27
CA PRO A 505 -38.16 -13.08 2.42
C PRO A 505 -37.31 -13.13 3.70
N ASP A 506 -36.48 -14.16 3.85
CA ASP A 506 -35.53 -14.34 4.94
C ASP A 506 -34.12 -13.78 4.62
N GLY A 507 -33.93 -13.18 3.44
CA GLY A 507 -32.66 -12.63 2.99
C GLY A 507 -32.17 -11.45 3.83
N LEU A 508 -30.89 -11.14 3.70
CA LEU A 508 -30.27 -9.96 4.32
C LEU A 508 -29.86 -8.94 3.28
N VAL A 509 -29.95 -7.66 3.62
CA VAL A 509 -29.46 -6.57 2.77
C VAL A 509 -28.51 -5.68 3.57
N VAL A 510 -27.31 -5.46 3.03
CA VAL A 510 -26.32 -4.55 3.57
C VAL A 510 -26.45 -3.18 2.90
N THR A 511 -26.47 -2.10 3.68
CA THR A 511 -26.49 -0.74 3.17
C THR A 511 -25.42 0.12 3.83
N HIS A 512 -25.02 1.20 3.16
CA HIS A 512 -24.17 2.24 3.72
C HIS A 512 -24.97 3.52 3.92
N LEU A 513 -25.01 4.04 5.14
CA LEU A 513 -25.71 5.27 5.50
C LEU A 513 -24.71 6.30 6.03
N ASN A 514 -24.90 7.59 5.71
CA ASN A 514 -24.10 8.66 6.32
C ASN A 514 -24.41 8.78 7.82
N HIS A 515 -25.69 8.72 8.17
CA HIS A 515 -26.17 8.69 9.55
C HIS A 515 -27.33 7.70 9.65
N PRO A 516 -27.34 6.81 10.66
CA PRO A 516 -28.44 5.89 10.86
C PRO A 516 -29.64 6.63 11.47
N GLY A 517 -30.77 6.64 10.76
CA GLY A 517 -32.02 7.24 11.24
C GLY A 517 -32.77 6.36 12.25
N ALA A 518 -33.95 6.83 12.69
CA ALA A 518 -34.81 6.11 13.63
C ALA A 518 -35.17 4.70 13.14
N ASP A 519 -35.42 4.53 11.84
CA ASP A 519 -35.75 3.22 11.26
C ASP A 519 -34.59 2.23 11.39
N ALA A 520 -33.34 2.69 11.24
CA ALA A 520 -32.17 1.83 11.43
C ALA A 520 -32.00 1.44 12.89
N MET A 521 -32.33 2.35 13.82
CA MET A 521 -32.29 2.09 15.26
C MET A 521 -33.46 1.23 15.76
N ARG A 522 -34.52 1.07 14.95
CA ARG A 522 -35.71 0.29 15.31
C ARG A 522 -35.78 -1.06 14.61
N TYR A 523 -35.53 -1.10 13.31
CA TYR A 523 -35.86 -2.25 12.45
C TYR A 523 -34.66 -3.01 11.87
N ALA A 524 -33.44 -2.47 11.94
CA ALA A 524 -32.25 -3.17 11.43
C ALA A 524 -31.85 -4.37 12.30
N LEU A 525 -31.04 -5.29 11.78
CA LEU A 525 -30.42 -6.34 12.61
C LEU A 525 -29.14 -5.85 13.27
N LEU A 526 -28.37 -5.03 12.56
CA LEU A 526 -27.07 -4.55 13.00
C LEU A 526 -26.80 -3.16 12.42
N VAL A 527 -26.31 -2.27 13.28
CA VAL A 527 -25.81 -0.96 12.89
C VAL A 527 -24.41 -0.81 13.47
N GLN A 528 -23.41 -0.61 12.61
CA GLN A 528 -22.02 -0.41 13.04
C GLN A 528 -21.36 0.72 12.24
N PRO A 529 -20.31 1.34 12.78
CA PRO A 529 -19.51 2.28 12.00
C PRO A 529 -18.77 1.58 10.86
N PHE A 530 -18.55 2.34 9.78
CA PHE A 530 -17.71 1.94 8.67
C PHE A 530 -17.02 3.16 8.06
N ARG A 531 -15.74 3.35 8.39
CA ARG A 531 -14.94 4.53 8.00
C ARG A 531 -15.63 5.82 8.45
N SER A 532 -16.05 6.66 7.51
CA SER A 532 -16.80 7.90 7.73
C SER A 532 -18.32 7.72 7.63
N SER A 533 -18.81 6.52 7.29
CA SER A 533 -20.23 6.20 7.19
C SER A 533 -20.61 5.11 8.22
N TRP A 534 -21.80 4.55 8.07
CA TRP A 534 -22.33 3.46 8.87
C TRP A 534 -22.71 2.31 7.94
N LEU A 535 -22.36 1.10 8.37
CA LEU A 535 -22.80 -0.13 7.73
C LEU A 535 -23.99 -0.66 8.50
N VAL A 536 -25.08 -0.91 7.79
CA VAL A 536 -26.33 -1.39 8.37
C VAL A 536 -26.75 -2.69 7.67
N VAL A 537 -27.15 -3.68 8.45
CA VAL A 537 -27.65 -4.96 7.93
C VAL A 537 -29.13 -5.08 8.29
N TRP A 538 -29.95 -5.33 7.28
CA TRP A 538 -31.41 -5.38 7.37
C TRP A 538 -31.93 -6.76 6.99
N PRO A 539 -33.09 -7.19 7.51
CA PRO A 539 -33.91 -8.17 6.81
C PRO A 539 -34.38 -7.57 5.47
N ALA A 540 -34.36 -8.35 4.39
CA ALA A 540 -34.69 -7.87 3.05
C ALA A 540 -36.13 -7.32 2.98
N ALA A 541 -37.09 -8.06 3.52
CA ALA A 541 -38.50 -7.65 3.57
C ALA A 541 -38.70 -6.33 4.32
N THR A 542 -38.04 -6.16 5.46
CA THR A 542 -38.12 -4.94 6.29
C THR A 542 -37.63 -3.71 5.52
N LEU A 543 -36.46 -3.79 4.89
CA LEU A 543 -35.91 -2.67 4.13
C LEU A 543 -36.78 -2.34 2.91
N ALA A 544 -37.30 -3.36 2.22
CA ALA A 544 -38.20 -3.19 1.09
C ALA A 544 -39.53 -2.52 1.49
N SER A 545 -40.12 -2.89 2.63
CA SER A 545 -41.33 -2.24 3.16
C SER A 545 -41.10 -0.77 3.51
N LEU A 546 -40.01 -0.47 4.21
CA LEU A 546 -39.63 0.91 4.55
C LEU A 546 -39.45 1.76 3.29
N GLN A 547 -38.77 1.22 2.27
CA GLN A 547 -38.58 1.92 1.00
C GLN A 547 -39.91 2.15 0.24
N ALA A 548 -40.89 1.27 0.42
CA ALA A 548 -42.23 1.43 -0.13
C ALA A 548 -43.14 2.36 0.70
N GLY A 549 -42.63 2.95 1.79
CA GLY A 549 -43.40 3.82 2.69
C GLY A 549 -44.35 3.06 3.64
N HIS A 550 -44.18 1.75 3.79
CA HIS A 550 -44.99 0.93 4.69
C HIS A 550 -44.25 0.64 5.99
N ALA A 551 -44.98 0.65 7.11
CA ALA A 551 -44.45 0.25 8.40
C ALA A 551 -44.24 -1.29 8.44
N PRO A 552 -43.00 -1.78 8.61
CA PRO A 552 -42.75 -3.21 8.75
C PRO A 552 -43.21 -3.72 10.12
N PRO A 553 -43.38 -5.04 10.29
CA PRO A 553 -43.64 -5.62 11.60
C PRO A 553 -42.49 -5.34 12.57
N GLU A 554 -42.81 -5.19 13.85
CA GLU A 554 -41.81 -4.99 14.90
C GLU A 554 -40.88 -6.21 15.00
N PRO A 555 -39.55 -6.00 15.04
CA PRO A 555 -38.61 -7.10 15.17
C PRO A 555 -38.68 -7.67 16.59
N ALA A 556 -38.48 -8.98 16.70
CA ALA A 556 -38.49 -9.67 17.98
C ALA A 556 -37.35 -9.22 18.93
N GLN A 557 -36.30 -8.63 18.39
CA GLN A 557 -35.17 -8.10 19.14
C GLN A 557 -34.77 -6.73 18.58
N PRO A 558 -34.30 -5.80 19.43
CA PRO A 558 -33.78 -4.52 18.97
C PRO A 558 -32.50 -4.71 18.14
N PRO A 559 -32.16 -3.74 17.26
CA PRO A 559 -30.95 -3.81 16.45
C PRO A 559 -29.69 -3.87 17.32
N ARG A 560 -28.69 -4.66 16.90
CA ARG A 560 -27.36 -4.63 17.54
C ARG A 560 -26.63 -3.37 17.12
N PHE A 561 -26.56 -2.39 18.02
CA PHE A 561 -25.88 -1.12 17.79
C PHE A 561 -24.43 -1.15 18.32
N TYR A 562 -23.47 -0.86 17.45
CA TYR A 562 -22.07 -0.68 17.79
C TYR A 562 -21.72 0.82 17.69
N PRO A 563 -21.33 1.48 18.79
CA PRO A 563 -21.01 2.90 18.76
C PRO A 563 -19.69 3.17 18.03
N ARG A 564 -19.54 4.39 17.48
CA ARG A 564 -18.24 4.90 17.02
C ARG A 564 -17.28 5.06 18.19
N ALA A 565 -15.99 4.98 17.88
CA ALA A 565 -14.97 5.32 18.87
C ALA A 565 -15.11 6.78 19.34
N GLY A 566 -14.97 7.00 20.65
CA GLY A 566 -15.16 8.32 21.27
C GLY A 566 -16.63 8.72 21.45
N GLY A 567 -17.58 7.98 20.89
CA GLY A 567 -19.00 8.12 21.21
C GLY A 567 -19.26 7.65 22.63
N LEU A 568 -19.17 8.57 23.60
CA LEU A 568 -19.82 8.41 24.89
C LEU A 568 -21.24 7.93 24.61
N ARG A 569 -21.66 6.85 25.28
CA ARG A 569 -23.07 6.46 25.35
C ARG A 569 -23.84 7.75 25.65
N ALA A 570 -24.63 8.22 24.69
CA ALA A 570 -25.80 9.01 25.04
C ALA A 570 -26.59 8.08 25.97
N SER A 571 -26.38 8.29 27.27
CA SER A 571 -27.14 7.61 28.31
C SER A 571 -28.56 8.18 28.23
N PRO A 572 -29.57 7.33 28.46
CA PRO A 572 -30.93 7.51 27.97
C PRO A 572 -31.60 8.82 28.37
#